data_AF-A0A3C0AH97-F1
#
_entry.id   AF-A0A3C0AH97-F1
#
_cell.length_a   1.000
_cell.length_b   1.000
_cell.length_c   1.000
_cell.angle_alpha   90.00
_cell.angle_beta   90.00
_cell.angle_gamma   90.00
#
_symmetry.space_group_name_H-M   'P 1'
#
loop_
_entity.id
_entity.type
_entity.pdbx_description
1 polymer ?
#
loop_
_entity_poly.entity_id
_entity_poly.type
_entity_poly.pdbx_seq_one_letter_code
_entity_poly.pdbx_strand_id
1 'polypeptide(L)'
;MLRYVLEIGAIELAVKYATEDQLDRLDQIVAEMEQYLERDDWEQEVELDLAFHSLVLEMTNSVYVAGMQQILAKYFQSISEVGQSDSGQKTRIIWEHSELAAAIRSRNLEHARVLIRMQFQSLVSEGEGNKKGA
;
A
#
# COMPACT_ATOMS: atom_id res chain seq x y z
N MET A 1 -9.36 6.73 0.98
CA MET A 1 -10.49 6.24 0.13
C MET A 1 -10.17 6.29 -1.36
N LEU A 2 -9.82 7.44 -1.95
CA LEU A 2 -9.55 7.53 -3.39
C LEU A 2 -8.38 6.64 -3.88
N ARG A 3 -7.25 6.61 -3.14
CA ARG A 3 -6.08 5.74 -3.41
C ARG A 3 -6.49 4.28 -3.65
N TYR A 4 -7.21 3.69 -2.71
CA TYR A 4 -7.64 2.29 -2.77
C TYR A 4 -8.57 1.96 -3.92
N VAL A 5 -9.48 2.86 -4.30
CA VAL A 5 -10.36 2.63 -5.47
C VAL A 5 -9.53 2.51 -6.74
N LEU A 6 -8.49 3.36 -6.89
CA LEU A 6 -7.58 3.28 -8.02
C LEU A 6 -6.75 2.01 -7.97
N GLU A 7 -6.22 1.63 -6.82
CA GLU A 7 -5.41 0.42 -6.66
C GLU A 7 -6.19 -0.86 -6.96
N ILE A 8 -7.44 -0.95 -6.50
CA ILE A 8 -8.33 -2.07 -6.85
C ILE A 8 -8.54 -2.15 -8.38
N GLY A 9 -8.67 -1.01 -9.06
CA GLY A 9 -8.78 -0.97 -10.53
C GLY A 9 -7.45 -1.22 -11.25
N ALA A 10 -6.33 -0.88 -10.62
CA ALA A 10 -4.98 -0.97 -11.16
C ALA A 10 -4.36 -2.36 -10.98
N ILE A 11 -4.78 -3.13 -9.96
CA ILE A 11 -4.07 -4.34 -9.54
C ILE A 11 -3.91 -5.37 -10.65
N GLU A 12 -4.91 -5.52 -11.52
CA GLU A 12 -4.81 -6.45 -12.66
C GLU A 12 -3.72 -6.02 -13.64
N LEU A 13 -3.63 -4.73 -13.93
CA LEU A 13 -2.62 -4.19 -14.82
C LEU A 13 -1.23 -4.25 -14.17
N ALA A 14 -1.13 -3.96 -12.87
CA ALA A 14 0.11 -4.06 -12.12
C ALA A 14 0.64 -5.49 -12.13
N VAL A 15 -0.20 -6.47 -11.78
CA VAL A 15 0.13 -7.90 -11.82
C VAL A 15 0.53 -8.33 -13.23
N LYS A 16 -0.10 -7.80 -14.28
CA LYS A 16 0.20 -8.18 -15.66
C LYS A 16 1.48 -7.54 -16.21
N TYR A 17 1.77 -6.29 -15.85
CA TYR A 17 2.78 -5.47 -16.53
C TYR A 17 3.98 -5.07 -15.68
N ALA A 18 4.01 -5.38 -14.37
CA ALA A 18 5.18 -5.14 -13.54
C ALA A 18 6.45 -5.68 -14.21
N THR A 19 7.54 -4.91 -14.20
CA THR A 19 8.86 -5.37 -14.65
C THR A 19 9.61 -6.06 -13.52
N GLU A 20 10.63 -6.86 -13.82
CA GLU A 20 11.45 -7.50 -12.79
C GLU A 20 12.10 -6.46 -11.85
N ASP A 21 12.63 -5.36 -12.39
CA ASP A 21 13.19 -4.26 -11.58
C ASP A 21 12.14 -3.66 -10.62
N GLN A 22 10.89 -3.52 -11.07
CA GLN A 22 9.81 -3.03 -10.21
C GLN A 22 9.43 -4.05 -9.14
N LEU A 23 9.44 -5.35 -9.46
CA LEU A 23 9.19 -6.41 -8.47
C LEU A 23 10.28 -6.44 -7.41
N ASP A 24 11.55 -6.35 -7.81
CA ASP A 24 12.69 -6.32 -6.89
C ASP A 24 12.62 -5.10 -5.97
N ARG A 25 12.23 -3.94 -6.53
CA ARG A 25 12.00 -2.74 -5.73
C ARG A 25 10.81 -2.87 -4.78
N LEU A 26 9.74 -3.57 -5.19
CA LEU A 26 8.57 -3.79 -4.33
C LEU A 26 8.93 -4.66 -3.12
N ASP A 27 9.69 -5.74 -3.34
CA ASP A 27 10.19 -6.59 -2.26
C ASP A 27 11.13 -5.83 -1.32
N GLN A 28 12.00 -4.98 -1.88
CA GLN A 28 12.91 -4.15 -1.08
C GLN A 28 12.14 -3.19 -0.16
N ILE A 29 11.07 -2.57 -0.65
CA ILE A 29 10.22 -1.69 0.17
C ILE A 29 9.58 -2.48 1.33
N VAL A 30 9.08 -3.70 1.08
CA VAL A 30 8.51 -4.56 2.13
C VAL A 30 9.57 -4.94 3.17
N ALA A 31 10.76 -5.32 2.72
CA ALA A 31 11.86 -5.66 3.63
C ALA A 31 12.29 -4.46 4.50
N GLU A 32 12.23 -3.24 3.96
CA GLU A 32 12.46 -2.01 4.73
C GLU A 32 11.33 -1.77 5.75
N MET A 33 10.06 -1.94 5.37
CA MET A 33 8.92 -1.83 6.30
C MET A 33 9.08 -2.76 7.50
N GLU A 34 9.47 -4.02 7.26
CA GLU A 34 9.70 -5.02 8.32
C GLU A 34 10.81 -4.58 9.29
N GLN A 35 11.85 -3.90 8.81
CA GLN A 35 12.94 -3.40 9.66
C GLN A 35 12.52 -2.22 10.54
N TYR A 36 11.66 -1.33 10.04
CA TYR A 36 11.24 -0.13 10.79
C TYR A 36 10.14 -0.44 11.83
N LEU A 37 9.40 -1.53 11.66
CA LEU A 37 8.48 -2.03 12.69
C LEU A 37 9.18 -2.26 14.03
N GLU A 38 10.42 -2.72 14.02
CA GLU A 38 11.20 -3.01 15.25
C GLU A 38 11.78 -1.76 15.91
N ARG A 39 12.05 -0.72 15.11
CA ARG A 39 12.73 0.51 15.56
C ARG A 39 11.79 1.57 16.08
N ASP A 40 10.52 1.32 15.83
CA ASP A 40 9.47 2.21 16.13
C ASP A 40 9.76 3.64 15.51
N ASP A 41 9.81 3.75 14.17
CA ASP A 41 10.01 5.02 13.42
C ASP A 41 8.86 5.35 12.42
N TRP A 42 7.90 6.21 12.80
CA TRP A 42 6.61 6.34 12.07
C TRP A 42 6.76 7.14 10.78
N GLU A 43 7.68 8.11 10.77
CA GLU A 43 7.86 8.97 9.61
C GLU A 43 8.37 8.13 8.43
N GLN A 44 9.30 7.22 8.71
CA GLN A 44 9.79 6.25 7.73
C GLN A 44 8.72 5.23 7.33
N GLU A 45 7.89 4.74 8.25
CA GLU A 45 6.77 3.85 7.92
C GLU A 45 5.79 4.50 6.91
N VAL A 46 5.44 5.78 7.11
CA VAL A 46 4.54 6.52 6.20
C VAL A 46 5.17 6.73 4.82
N GLU A 47 6.46 7.04 4.77
CA GLU A 47 7.19 7.20 3.51
C GLU A 47 7.23 5.88 2.72
N LEU A 48 7.44 4.76 3.41
CA LEU A 48 7.45 3.43 2.80
C LEU A 48 6.06 3.00 2.33
N ASP A 49 5.00 3.22 3.10
CA ASP A 49 3.60 2.98 2.67
C ASP A 49 3.31 3.74 1.37
N LEU A 50 3.67 5.02 1.34
CA LEU A 50 3.46 5.83 0.16
C LEU A 50 4.28 5.34 -1.05
N ALA A 51 5.53 4.95 -0.83
CA ALA A 51 6.41 4.41 -1.86
C ALA A 51 5.86 3.10 -2.44
N PHE A 52 5.38 2.19 -1.58
CA PHE A 52 4.78 0.92 -1.97
C PHE A 52 3.59 1.13 -2.91
N HIS A 53 2.60 1.89 -2.44
CA HIS A 53 1.37 2.14 -3.19
C HIS A 53 1.65 2.90 -4.50
N SER A 54 2.61 3.82 -4.49
CA SER A 54 3.04 4.52 -5.69
C SER A 54 3.63 3.58 -6.74
N LEU A 55 4.47 2.64 -6.32
CA LEU A 55 5.09 1.67 -7.20
C LEU A 55 4.05 0.70 -7.80
N VAL A 56 3.07 0.25 -7.02
CA VAL A 56 1.97 -0.60 -7.51
C VAL A 56 1.19 0.12 -8.64
N LEU A 57 0.94 1.41 -8.51
CA LEU A 57 0.29 2.20 -9.56
C LEU A 57 1.19 2.39 -10.80
N GLU A 58 2.49 2.58 -10.60
CA GLU A 58 3.49 2.67 -11.68
C GLU A 58 3.56 1.38 -12.51
N MET A 59 3.45 0.21 -11.86
CA MET A 59 3.48 -1.11 -12.51
C MET A 59 2.36 -1.32 -13.54
N THR A 60 1.32 -0.49 -13.55
CA THR A 60 0.30 -0.50 -14.61
C THR A 60 0.83 -0.07 -15.98
N ASN A 61 2.00 0.57 -16.01
CA ASN A 61 2.64 1.17 -17.18
C ASN A 61 1.72 2.15 -17.94
N SER A 62 0.86 2.85 -17.20
CA SER A 62 -0.08 3.85 -17.71
C SER A 62 0.34 5.24 -17.29
N VAL A 63 0.66 6.10 -18.27
CA VAL A 63 1.07 7.50 -18.03
C VAL A 63 -0.01 8.29 -17.28
N TYR A 64 -1.29 7.96 -17.48
CA TYR A 64 -2.41 8.59 -16.78
C TYR A 64 -2.46 8.18 -15.30
N VAL A 65 -2.25 6.90 -15.01
CA VAL A 65 -2.24 6.38 -13.63
C VAL A 65 -1.03 6.94 -12.88
N ALA A 66 0.14 7.02 -13.53
CA ALA A 66 1.33 7.63 -12.96
C ALA A 66 1.11 9.13 -12.63
N GLY A 67 0.46 9.88 -13.51
CA GLY A 67 0.11 11.29 -13.23
C GLY A 67 -0.82 11.45 -12.04
N MET A 68 -1.82 10.57 -11.88
CA MET A 68 -2.72 10.57 -10.73
C MET A 68 -2.01 10.18 -9.43
N GLN A 69 -1.11 9.19 -9.49
CA GLN A 69 -0.29 8.76 -8.36
C GLN A 69 0.50 9.94 -7.77
N GLN A 70 1.15 10.76 -8.60
CA GLN A 70 1.94 11.91 -8.12
C GLN A 70 1.08 12.95 -7.38
N ILE A 71 -0.15 13.17 -7.82
CA ILE A 71 -1.09 14.08 -7.17
C ILE A 71 -1.52 13.51 -5.81
N LEU A 72 -1.84 12.22 -5.76
CA LEU A 72 -2.23 11.55 -4.53
C LEU A 72 -1.11 11.52 -3.52
N ALA A 73 0.12 11.21 -3.95
CA ALA A 73 1.28 11.18 -3.08
C ALA A 73 1.52 12.51 -2.36
N LYS A 74 1.50 13.63 -3.12
CA LYS A 74 1.61 14.97 -2.55
C LYS A 74 0.48 15.31 -1.58
N TYR A 75 -0.75 14.90 -1.92
CA TYR A 75 -1.90 15.11 -1.05
C TYR A 75 -1.72 14.34 0.27
N PHE A 76 -1.45 13.04 0.23
CA PHE A 76 -1.32 12.22 1.44
C PHE A 76 -0.12 12.64 2.30
N GLN A 77 1.00 13.04 1.71
CA GLN A 77 2.12 13.60 2.45
C GLN A 77 1.73 14.89 3.21
N SER A 78 0.82 15.70 2.64
CA SER A 78 0.36 16.95 3.27
C SER A 78 -0.69 16.78 4.38
N ILE A 79 -1.40 15.65 4.40
CA ILE A 79 -2.50 15.39 5.36
C ILE A 79 -2.21 14.21 6.29
N SER A 80 -0.99 13.69 6.30
CA SER A 80 -0.59 12.64 7.24
C SER A 80 -0.52 13.23 8.66
N GLU A 81 -1.70 13.46 9.25
CA GLU A 81 -1.83 13.68 10.68
C GLU A 81 -1.47 12.36 11.36
N VAL A 82 -0.39 12.42 12.13
CA VAL A 82 0.23 11.35 12.89
C VAL A 82 -0.80 10.67 13.79
N GLY A 83 -1.28 9.50 13.38
CA GLY A 83 -2.05 8.59 14.23
C GLY A 83 -1.13 7.53 14.82
N GLN A 84 -1.07 7.42 16.15
CA GLN A 84 -0.43 6.27 16.79
C GLN A 84 -1.29 5.03 16.55
N SER A 85 -0.89 4.19 15.59
CA SER A 85 -1.39 2.82 15.49
C SER A 85 -0.72 1.97 16.58
N ASP A 86 -1.48 1.07 17.19
CA ASP A 86 -0.89 0.10 18.13
C ASP A 86 -0.04 -0.94 17.36
N SER A 87 0.99 -1.45 18.02
CA SER A 87 1.98 -2.41 17.53
C SER A 87 1.37 -3.62 16.79
N GLY A 88 0.25 -4.16 17.29
CA GLY A 88 -0.47 -5.27 16.66
C GLY A 88 -1.07 -4.90 15.30
N GLN A 89 -1.55 -3.66 15.14
CA GLN A 89 -2.10 -3.17 13.88
C GLN A 89 -0.98 -2.97 12.84
N LYS A 90 0.15 -2.38 13.25
CA LYS A 90 1.32 -2.20 12.38
C LYS A 90 1.83 -3.53 11.83
N THR A 91 2.00 -4.51 12.71
CA THR A 91 2.45 -5.87 12.33
C THR A 91 1.52 -6.48 11.27
N ARG A 92 0.20 -6.35 11.46
CA ARG A 92 -0.78 -6.83 10.49
C ARG A 92 -0.67 -6.10 9.15
N ILE A 93 -0.57 -4.78 9.15
CA ILE A 93 -0.48 -3.97 7.92
C ILE A 93 0.76 -4.38 7.10
N ILE A 94 1.91 -4.56 7.75
CA ILE A 94 3.15 -4.96 7.07
C ILE A 94 3.03 -6.37 6.50
N TRP A 95 2.42 -7.29 7.25
CA TRP A 95 2.13 -8.64 6.72
C TRP A 95 1.23 -8.58 5.47
N GLU A 96 0.19 -7.74 5.47
CA GLU A 96 -0.69 -7.57 4.30
C GLU A 96 0.06 -7.01 3.07
N HIS A 97 1.01 -6.08 3.28
CA HIS A 97 1.88 -5.58 2.22
C HIS A 97 2.80 -6.66 1.65
N SER A 98 3.38 -7.48 2.53
CA SER A 98 4.26 -8.60 2.16
C SER A 98 3.52 -9.65 1.33
N GLU A 99 2.32 -10.05 1.75
CA GLU A 99 1.48 -10.98 0.99
C GLU A 99 1.08 -10.41 -0.38
N LEU A 100 0.77 -9.11 -0.46
CA LEU A 100 0.40 -8.47 -1.71
C LEU A 100 1.59 -8.41 -2.68
N ALA A 101 2.79 -8.08 -2.20
CA ALA A 101 4.01 -8.11 -3.00
C ALA A 101 4.29 -9.52 -3.54
N ALA A 102 4.18 -10.54 -2.68
CA ALA A 102 4.35 -11.93 -3.08
C ALA A 102 3.31 -12.37 -4.13
N ALA A 103 2.05 -11.94 -3.99
CA ALA A 103 1.01 -12.21 -4.98
C ALA A 103 1.30 -11.53 -6.33
N ILE A 104 1.78 -10.29 -6.33
CA ILE A 104 2.17 -9.57 -7.55
C ILE A 104 3.36 -10.24 -8.22
N ARG A 105 4.43 -10.57 -7.47
CA ARG A 105 5.62 -11.24 -7.98
C ARG A 105 5.32 -12.60 -8.59
N SER A 106 4.52 -13.42 -7.90
CA SER A 106 4.09 -14.73 -8.39
C SER A 106 3.04 -14.67 -9.51
N ARG A 107 2.64 -13.45 -9.91
CA ARG A 107 1.60 -13.19 -10.91
C ARG A 107 0.25 -13.82 -10.54
N ASN A 108 0.00 -14.00 -9.25
CA ASN A 108 -1.23 -14.59 -8.73
C ASN A 108 -2.31 -13.51 -8.59
N LEU A 109 -2.97 -13.20 -9.72
CA LEU A 109 -3.98 -12.15 -9.80
C LEU A 109 -5.13 -12.34 -8.80
N GLU A 110 -5.63 -13.56 -8.65
CA GLU A 110 -6.78 -13.83 -7.78
C GLU A 110 -6.40 -13.58 -6.31
N HIS A 111 -5.20 -13.99 -5.90
CA HIS A 111 -4.71 -13.70 -4.55
C HIS A 111 -4.53 -12.19 -4.33
N ALA A 112 -3.90 -11.49 -5.28
CA ALA A 112 -3.71 -10.04 -5.21
C ALA A 112 -5.05 -9.28 -5.10
N ARG A 113 -6.09 -9.72 -5.83
CA ARG A 113 -7.45 -9.15 -5.77
C ARG A 113 -8.11 -9.34 -4.40
N VAL A 114 -7.90 -10.48 -3.75
CA VAL A 114 -8.42 -10.73 -2.41
C VAL A 114 -7.75 -9.80 -1.40
N LEU A 115 -6.42 -9.73 -1.43
CA LEU A 115 -5.63 -8.92 -0.49
C LEU A 115 -5.94 -7.43 -0.57
N ILE A 116 -5.95 -6.85 -1.77
CA ILE A 116 -6.21 -5.41 -1.94
C ILE A 116 -7.63 -5.01 -1.50
N ARG A 117 -8.61 -5.91 -1.65
CA ARG A 117 -9.98 -5.69 -1.18
C ARG A 117 -10.10 -5.82 0.33
N MET A 118 -9.38 -6.76 0.94
CA MET A 118 -9.32 -6.93 2.39
C MET A 118 -8.71 -5.69 3.07
N GLN A 119 -7.60 -5.18 2.54
CA GLN A 119 -6.96 -3.94 3.01
C GLN A 119 -7.95 -2.76 2.98
N PHE A 120 -8.66 -2.58 1.86
CA PHE A 120 -9.68 -1.54 1.73
C PHE A 120 -10.80 -1.66 2.77
N GLN A 121 -11.30 -2.88 3.03
CA GLN A 121 -12.35 -3.11 4.02
C GLN A 121 -11.90 -2.82 5.45
N SER A 122 -10.66 -3.19 5.81
CA SER A 122 -10.09 -2.90 7.13
C SER A 122 -10.14 -1.39 7.42
N LEU A 123 -9.68 -0.58 6.47
CA LEU A 123 -9.64 0.87 6.61
C LEU A 123 -11.02 1.52 6.72
N VAL A 124 -11.99 1.02 5.95
CA VAL A 124 -13.37 1.52 6.05
C VAL A 124 -13.95 1.23 7.43
N SER A 125 -13.72 0.02 7.95
CA SER A 125 -14.22 -0.37 9.28
C SER A 125 -13.55 0.42 10.43
N GLU A 126 -12.27 0.73 10.29
CA GLU A 126 -11.50 1.54 11.26
C GLU A 126 -11.97 3.01 11.28
N GLY A 127 -12.25 3.59 10.10
CA GLY A 127 -12.78 4.94 9.98
C GLY A 127 -14.20 5.12 10.54
N GLU A 128 -15.00 4.04 10.61
CA GLU A 128 -16.31 4.04 11.27
C GLU A 128 -16.21 3.87 12.79
N GLY A 129 -15.23 3.10 13.27
CA GLY A 129 -14.95 2.92 14.70
C GLY A 129 -14.49 4.22 15.37
N ASN A 130 -13.62 4.98 14.72
CA ASN A 130 -13.06 6.22 15.27
C ASN A 130 -14.12 7.36 15.39
N LYS A 131 -15.23 7.28 14.65
CA LYS A 131 -16.35 8.23 14.74
C LYS A 131 -17.31 7.96 15.91
N LYS A 132 -17.23 6.81 16.57
CA LYS A 132 -18.08 6.47 17.73
C LYS A 132 -17.46 6.83 19.08
N GLY A 133 -16.20 7.31 19.08
CA GLY A 133 -15.45 7.69 20.28
C GLY A 133 -15.21 9.19 20.46
N ALA A 134 -15.80 10.05 19.61
CA ALA A 134 -15.70 11.51 19.67
C ALA A 134 -17.05 12.15 20.00
#